data_AF-A0A0W0XLF8-F1
#
_entry.id   AF-A0A0W0XLF8-F1
#
_cell.length_a   1.000
_cell.length_b   1.000
_cell.length_c   1.000
_cell.angle_alpha   90.00
_cell.angle_beta   90.00
_cell.angle_gamma   90.00
#
_symmetry.space_group_name_H-M   'P 1'
#
loop_
_entity.id
_entity.type
_entity.pdbx_description
1 polymer ?
#
loop_
_entity_poly.entity_id
_entity_poly.type
_entity_poly.pdbx_seq_one_letter_code
_entity_poly.pdbx_strand_id
1 'polypeptide(L)'
;MPLSFEKISLQHVDIIFDWLAEPFIQKFWDNTQSHKDDILNFVNGRKEPSNYCDGKYVYWIASCDESPFAMLMTIRETTEDHIDDIKLNHLSKTGHTYGIDYMIGNKNYFGKGYGAKTLSQFLDFFRKEFDASADTFIIDPAADNPRAKNVYMKAGFEHVADFVMSGDVSGAGKPHYLLIRRFEPTESNDESFNITTDLARELIAEQFPEFAHLPIESVEKQGHDNRTYRLGLDMLIRMPTAESYALKVPKEQSLLPQLAPYLTVSIPTPIKMGTASQRYPYPFSIYKWLEGVSINLLVLDNNCLEKLAFDLAKFLKELQSIRNIEGPAPGQHNWWRGDHVSVYDKGAREQISELSTVIDGNEAIKLWERACKTKWNKSPVWIHGDFAIGNMLLNEGKLSAIIDFGGMALGDPACDLVIAWTFLNGKARDIFFQEIDLDENTWLRAKAWALWKASFELCQITDKNSPEALIQKRTIEDVIYG
;
A
#
# COMPACT_ATOMS: atom_id res chain seq x y z
N MET A 1 1.86 25.77 28.20
CA MET A 1 2.41 24.42 28.37
C MET A 1 2.23 23.67 27.07
N PRO A 2 3.32 23.12 26.51
CA PRO A 2 3.29 22.31 25.31
C PRO A 2 2.60 20.98 25.61
N LEU A 3 1.75 20.52 24.70
CA LEU A 3 1.25 19.16 24.71
C LEU A 3 2.18 18.30 23.85
N SER A 4 2.39 17.06 24.25
CA SER A 4 3.07 16.05 23.43
C SER A 4 2.13 14.89 23.15
N PHE A 5 2.38 14.22 22.01
CA PHE A 5 1.61 13.09 21.54
C PHE A 5 2.56 11.98 21.10
N GLU A 6 2.26 10.75 21.50
CA GLU A 6 3.00 9.58 21.06
C GLU A 6 2.09 8.37 21.00
N LYS A 7 2.52 7.32 20.29
CA LYS A 7 1.82 6.03 20.32
C LYS A 7 1.93 5.43 21.72
N ILE A 8 0.84 4.82 22.16
CA ILE A 8 0.82 4.10 23.44
C ILE A 8 1.84 2.96 23.39
N SER A 9 2.47 2.70 24.53
CA SER A 9 3.51 1.69 24.73
C SER A 9 3.28 1.00 26.07
N LEU A 10 4.09 -0.01 26.40
CA LEU A 10 3.92 -0.79 27.64
C LEU A 10 3.88 0.08 28.91
N GLN A 11 4.59 1.21 28.94
CA GLN A 11 4.62 2.10 30.11
C GLN A 11 3.29 2.83 30.39
N HIS A 12 2.38 2.87 29.41
CA HIS A 12 1.12 3.60 29.48
C HIS A 12 -0.08 2.71 29.84
N VAL A 13 0.09 1.38 29.78
CA VAL A 13 -1.03 0.43 29.90
C VAL A 13 -1.75 0.58 31.24
N ASP A 14 -1.02 0.60 32.35
CA ASP A 14 -1.60 0.66 33.70
C ASP A 14 -2.44 1.93 33.89
N ILE A 15 -1.90 3.10 33.52
CA ILE A 15 -2.61 4.37 33.68
C ILE A 15 -3.85 4.47 32.77
N ILE A 16 -3.80 3.90 31.56
CA ILE A 16 -4.96 3.84 30.66
C ILE A 16 -6.03 2.93 31.24
N PHE A 17 -5.66 1.77 31.77
CA PHE A 17 -6.60 0.82 32.35
C PHE A 17 -7.25 1.38 33.62
N ASP A 18 -6.51 2.14 34.42
CA ASP A 18 -7.06 2.92 35.54
C ASP A 18 -8.09 3.94 35.06
N TRP A 19 -7.81 4.67 33.96
CA TRP A 19 -8.78 5.60 33.38
C TRP A 19 -10.03 4.90 32.83
N LEU A 20 -9.88 3.79 32.11
CA LEU A 20 -11.01 3.02 31.60
C LEU A 20 -11.86 2.40 32.72
N ALA A 21 -11.27 2.14 33.90
CA ALA A 21 -11.98 1.67 35.07
C ALA A 21 -12.85 2.75 35.75
N GLU A 22 -12.65 4.03 35.44
CA GLU A 22 -13.37 5.13 36.10
C GLU A 22 -14.83 5.25 35.63
N PRO A 23 -15.80 5.40 36.54
CA PRO A 23 -17.24 5.41 36.19
C PRO A 23 -17.64 6.51 35.19
N PHE A 24 -16.96 7.66 35.22
CA PHE A 24 -17.27 8.77 34.30
C PHE A 24 -16.74 8.53 32.88
N ILE A 25 -15.73 7.66 32.71
CA ILE A 25 -15.24 7.20 31.40
C ILE A 25 -16.18 6.12 30.87
N GLN A 26 -16.45 5.08 31.65
CA GLN A 26 -17.33 3.96 31.27
C GLN A 26 -18.75 4.39 30.84
N LYS A 27 -19.20 5.57 31.28
CA LYS A 27 -20.47 6.13 30.82
C LYS A 27 -20.53 6.31 29.29
N PHE A 28 -19.39 6.59 28.65
CA PHE A 28 -19.32 6.94 27.22
C PHE A 28 -18.23 6.19 26.45
N TRP A 29 -17.37 5.43 27.11
CA TRP A 29 -16.24 4.73 26.51
C TRP A 29 -16.31 3.23 26.75
N ASP A 30 -15.82 2.46 25.77
CA ASP A 30 -15.75 1.02 25.90
C ASP A 30 -14.66 0.60 26.90
N ASN A 31 -15.03 -0.30 27.81
CA ASN A 31 -14.15 -0.91 28.80
C ASN A 31 -14.27 -2.46 28.76
N THR A 32 -14.73 -3.01 27.63
CA THR A 32 -14.78 -4.45 27.40
C THR A 32 -13.39 -5.08 27.47
N GLN A 33 -13.35 -6.38 27.75
CA GLN A 33 -12.09 -7.13 27.71
C GLN A 33 -11.47 -7.12 26.31
N SER A 34 -12.30 -7.22 25.25
CA SER A 34 -11.81 -7.17 23.87
C SER A 34 -11.07 -5.87 23.54
N HIS A 35 -11.54 -4.73 24.04
CA HIS A 35 -10.85 -3.45 23.86
C HIS A 35 -9.48 -3.45 24.59
N LYS A 36 -9.43 -3.96 25.83
CA LYS A 36 -8.19 -4.06 26.60
C LYS A 36 -7.19 -5.01 25.96
N ASP A 37 -7.66 -6.13 25.43
CA ASP A 37 -6.83 -7.11 24.73
C ASP A 37 -6.25 -6.50 23.46
N ASP A 38 -7.00 -5.67 22.72
CA ASP A 38 -6.47 -4.95 21.55
C ASP A 38 -5.39 -3.94 21.91
N ILE A 39 -5.56 -3.18 23.00
CA ILE A 39 -4.53 -2.26 23.50
C ILE A 39 -3.26 -3.04 23.84
N LEU A 40 -3.38 -4.17 24.55
CA LEU A 40 -2.23 -5.03 24.89
C LEU A 40 -1.57 -5.61 23.64
N ASN A 41 -2.36 -6.06 22.67
CA ASN A 41 -1.85 -6.58 21.42
C ASN A 41 -1.12 -5.48 20.63
N PHE A 42 -1.68 -4.28 20.55
CA PHE A 42 -1.09 -3.10 19.92
C PHE A 42 0.29 -2.75 20.50
N VAL A 43 0.41 -2.59 21.82
CA VAL A 43 1.69 -2.24 22.46
C VAL A 43 2.74 -3.34 22.36
N ASN A 44 2.32 -4.58 22.12
CA ASN A 44 3.20 -5.73 21.88
C ASN A 44 3.51 -5.96 20.39
N GLY A 45 3.13 -5.03 19.50
CA GLY A 45 3.44 -5.06 18.07
C GLY A 45 2.44 -5.83 17.21
N ARG A 46 1.19 -6.01 17.67
CA ARG A 46 0.09 -6.69 16.96
C ARG A 46 0.47 -8.09 16.44
N LYS A 47 0.88 -8.97 17.35
CA LYS A 47 1.35 -10.33 17.00
C LYS A 47 0.23 -11.31 16.70
N GLU A 48 -0.97 -11.03 17.20
CA GLU A 48 -2.15 -11.88 17.01
C GLU A 48 -3.27 -11.08 16.34
N PRO A 49 -4.22 -11.73 15.65
CA PRO A 49 -5.43 -11.06 15.18
C PRO A 49 -6.24 -10.51 16.37
N SER A 50 -6.90 -9.38 16.18
CA SER A 50 -7.77 -8.80 17.19
C SER A 50 -9.22 -8.84 16.75
N ASN A 51 -10.11 -9.22 17.67
CA ASN A 51 -11.55 -9.20 17.45
C ASN A 51 -12.15 -7.81 17.73
N TYR A 52 -11.34 -6.84 18.17
CA TYR A 52 -11.78 -5.47 18.40
C TYR A 52 -11.48 -4.63 17.15
N CYS A 53 -12.53 -4.36 16.35
CA CYS A 53 -12.42 -3.59 15.10
C CYS A 53 -11.26 -4.06 14.21
N ASP A 54 -11.10 -5.38 14.09
CA ASP A 54 -10.04 -6.07 13.34
C ASP A 54 -8.60 -5.65 13.70
N GLY A 55 -8.39 -5.03 14.87
CA GLY A 55 -7.10 -4.49 15.28
C GLY A 55 -6.61 -3.30 14.45
N LYS A 56 -7.54 -2.53 13.86
CA LYS A 56 -7.20 -1.38 13.00
C LYS A 56 -6.89 -0.09 13.75
N TYR A 57 -7.31 0.02 15.02
CA TYR A 57 -7.07 1.22 15.81
C TYR A 57 -5.57 1.46 16.04
N VAL A 58 -5.17 2.73 16.01
CA VAL A 58 -3.89 3.19 16.53
C VAL A 58 -4.17 3.99 17.78
N TYR A 59 -3.47 3.65 18.87
CA TYR A 59 -3.68 4.23 20.18
C TYR A 59 -2.62 5.28 20.50
N TRP A 60 -3.06 6.43 20.97
CA TRP A 60 -2.22 7.59 21.26
C TRP A 60 -2.42 8.09 22.68
N ILE A 61 -1.34 8.58 23.28
CA ILE A 61 -1.36 9.25 24.58
C ILE A 61 -1.06 10.73 24.38
N ALA A 62 -1.79 11.58 25.09
CA ALA A 62 -1.50 13.00 25.19
C ALA A 62 -0.97 13.33 26.58
N SER A 63 0.18 14.01 26.61
CA SER A 63 0.87 14.41 27.83
C SER A 63 1.01 15.93 27.91
N CYS A 64 0.98 16.44 29.13
CA CYS A 64 1.29 17.84 29.43
C CYS A 64 2.42 17.84 30.46
N ASP A 65 3.54 18.45 30.13
CA ASP A 65 4.76 18.42 30.95
C ASP A 65 5.13 16.97 31.36
N GLU A 66 5.23 16.09 30.35
CA GLU A 66 5.56 14.66 30.48
C GLU A 66 4.54 13.82 31.29
N SER A 67 3.46 14.42 31.79
CA SER A 67 2.41 13.72 32.52
C SER A 67 1.26 13.33 31.59
N PRO A 68 0.98 12.03 31.38
CA PRO A 68 -0.17 11.58 30.61
C PRO A 68 -1.48 12.04 31.24
N PHE A 69 -2.41 12.52 30.42
CA PHE A 69 -3.72 12.96 30.90
C PHE A 69 -4.91 12.58 30.01
N ALA A 70 -4.65 12.23 28.75
CA ALA A 70 -5.67 11.94 27.76
C ALA A 70 -5.23 10.80 26.83
N MET A 71 -6.21 10.10 26.27
CA MET A 71 -6.03 9.05 25.27
C MET A 71 -6.82 9.41 24.02
N LEU A 72 -6.24 9.11 22.85
CA LEU A 72 -6.92 9.17 21.57
C LEU A 72 -6.80 7.85 20.83
N MET A 73 -7.79 7.52 20.02
CA MET A 73 -7.77 6.41 19.09
C MET A 73 -7.98 6.96 17.69
N THR A 74 -7.24 6.43 16.72
CA THR A 74 -7.44 6.76 15.31
C THR A 74 -7.61 5.49 14.51
N ILE A 75 -8.59 5.47 13.61
CA ILE A 75 -8.77 4.41 12.63
C ILE A 75 -8.83 5.05 11.25
N ARG A 76 -8.16 4.44 10.27
CA ARG A 76 -8.27 4.89 8.89
C ARG A 76 -9.59 4.39 8.33
N GLU A 77 -10.43 5.30 7.89
CA GLU A 77 -11.74 4.99 7.32
C GLU A 77 -11.58 4.85 5.80
N THR A 78 -11.90 3.67 5.29
CA THR A 78 -11.84 3.38 3.86
C THR A 78 -13.17 2.84 3.37
N THR A 79 -13.37 2.83 2.05
CA THR A 79 -14.54 2.19 1.43
C THR A 79 -14.58 0.67 1.62
N GLU A 80 -13.47 0.08 2.05
CA GLU A 80 -13.36 -1.35 2.37
C GLU A 80 -13.86 -1.66 3.79
N ASP A 81 -14.05 -0.66 4.66
CA ASP A 81 -14.50 -0.87 6.03
C ASP A 81 -16.04 -0.94 6.10
N HIS A 82 -16.59 -1.79 6.99
CA HIS A 82 -18.03 -1.86 7.28
C HIS A 82 -18.47 -0.62 8.08
N ILE A 83 -18.36 0.55 7.48
CA ILE A 83 -18.76 1.82 8.08
C ILE A 83 -20.17 2.20 7.62
N ASP A 84 -20.92 2.87 8.48
CA ASP A 84 -22.28 3.30 8.16
C ASP A 84 -22.31 4.14 6.86
N ASP A 85 -23.34 3.96 6.03
CA ASP A 85 -23.54 4.69 4.75
C ASP A 85 -23.37 6.21 4.88
N ILE A 86 -23.73 6.74 6.05
CA ILE A 86 -23.60 8.17 6.36
C ILE A 86 -22.12 8.58 6.44
N LYS A 87 -21.24 7.75 7.01
CA LYS A 87 -19.78 8.00 7.04
C LYS A 87 -19.16 7.83 5.65
N LEU A 88 -19.58 6.82 4.87
CA LEU A 88 -19.10 6.59 3.49
C LEU A 88 -19.26 7.84 2.61
N ASN A 89 -20.41 8.50 2.69
CA ASN A 89 -20.71 9.70 1.90
C ASN A 89 -19.82 10.92 2.23
N HIS A 90 -19.07 10.85 3.32
CA HIS A 90 -18.22 11.93 3.79
C HIS A 90 -16.74 11.59 3.82
N LEU A 91 -16.34 10.43 3.28
CA LEU A 91 -14.93 10.14 3.06
C LEU A 91 -14.30 11.20 2.14
N SER A 92 -13.03 11.46 2.41
CA SER A 92 -12.19 12.30 1.58
C SER A 92 -12.11 11.76 0.16
N LYS A 93 -12.15 12.68 -0.80
CA LYS A 93 -11.94 12.40 -2.23
C LYS A 93 -10.52 12.74 -2.68
N THR A 94 -9.76 13.43 -1.84
CA THR A 94 -8.48 14.07 -2.18
C THR A 94 -7.32 13.59 -1.32
N GLY A 95 -7.62 13.01 -0.16
CA GLY A 95 -6.66 12.52 0.80
C GLY A 95 -7.21 11.33 1.58
N HIS A 96 -6.85 11.22 2.86
CA HIS A 96 -7.26 10.14 3.74
C HIS A 96 -8.26 10.64 4.79
N THR A 97 -9.16 9.74 5.18
CA THR A 97 -10.14 9.97 6.24
C THR A 97 -9.77 9.17 7.48
N TYR A 98 -9.86 9.81 8.64
CA TYR A 98 -9.62 9.17 9.92
C TYR A 98 -10.79 9.37 10.88
N GLY A 99 -11.30 8.27 11.43
CA GLY A 99 -12.15 8.24 12.60
C GLY A 99 -11.32 8.49 13.85
N ILE A 100 -11.80 9.33 14.77
CA ILE A 100 -11.12 9.63 16.03
C ILE A 100 -12.06 9.41 17.21
N ASP A 101 -11.56 8.73 18.23
CA ASP A 101 -12.12 8.80 19.58
C ASP A 101 -11.16 9.52 20.53
N TYR A 102 -11.72 10.32 21.45
CA TYR A 102 -10.95 11.11 22.42
C TYR A 102 -11.52 11.11 23.85
N MET A 103 -10.67 10.79 24.83
CA MET A 103 -10.99 10.97 26.26
C MET A 103 -9.90 11.71 27.04
N ILE A 104 -10.33 12.41 28.10
CA ILE A 104 -9.44 12.89 29.16
C ILE A 104 -9.64 11.96 30.36
N GLY A 105 -8.62 11.16 30.69
CA GLY A 105 -8.67 10.25 31.82
C GLY A 105 -8.29 10.91 33.15
N ASN A 106 -7.41 11.92 33.12
CA ASN A 106 -7.00 12.62 34.34
C ASN A 106 -7.94 13.79 34.69
N LYS A 107 -8.71 13.62 35.77
CA LYS A 107 -9.68 14.62 36.28
C LYS A 107 -9.07 16.00 36.54
N ASN A 108 -7.77 16.07 36.85
CA ASN A 108 -7.10 17.35 37.10
C ASN A 108 -7.10 18.28 35.88
N TYR A 109 -7.40 17.76 34.68
CA TYR A 109 -7.44 18.54 33.44
C TYR A 109 -8.87 18.95 33.04
N PHE A 110 -9.88 18.60 33.84
CA PHE A 110 -11.28 18.91 33.55
C PHE A 110 -11.58 20.40 33.74
N GLY A 111 -12.41 20.96 32.84
CA GLY A 111 -12.85 22.35 32.92
C GLY A 111 -11.77 23.41 32.67
N LYS A 112 -10.52 22.99 32.42
CA LYS A 112 -9.36 23.89 32.23
C LYS A 112 -9.05 24.23 30.77
N GLY A 113 -9.96 23.93 29.85
CA GLY A 113 -9.80 24.22 28.41
C GLY A 113 -8.94 23.22 27.63
N TYR A 114 -8.42 22.16 28.27
CA TYR A 114 -7.59 21.15 27.59
C TYR A 114 -8.36 20.35 26.53
N GLY A 115 -9.66 20.11 26.71
CA GLY A 115 -10.50 19.37 25.77
C GLY A 115 -10.26 19.71 24.30
N ALA A 116 -10.66 20.93 23.90
CA ALA A 116 -10.59 21.36 22.51
C ALA A 116 -9.15 21.64 22.06
N LYS A 117 -8.31 22.13 22.98
CA LYS A 117 -6.89 22.41 22.70
C LYS A 117 -6.13 21.14 22.34
N THR A 118 -6.28 20.07 23.12
CA THR A 118 -5.65 18.77 22.86
C THR A 118 -6.10 18.22 21.52
N LEU A 119 -7.41 18.22 21.24
CA LEU A 119 -7.92 17.68 19.99
C LEU A 119 -7.39 18.48 18.78
N SER A 120 -7.42 19.81 18.82
CA SER A 120 -6.86 20.61 17.72
C SER A 120 -5.36 20.39 17.52
N GLN A 121 -4.58 20.37 18.60
CA GLN A 121 -3.13 20.15 18.51
C GLN A 121 -2.79 18.72 18.09
N PHE A 122 -3.61 17.74 18.47
CA PHE A 122 -3.46 16.38 18.01
C PHE A 122 -3.69 16.26 16.50
N LEU A 123 -4.73 16.92 15.96
CA LEU A 123 -4.95 16.93 14.51
C LEU A 123 -3.79 17.56 13.76
N ASP A 124 -3.25 18.68 14.26
CA ASP A 124 -2.09 19.33 13.65
C ASP A 124 -0.84 18.42 13.72
N PHE A 125 -0.60 17.78 14.88
CA PHE A 125 0.46 16.78 15.07
C PHE A 125 0.28 15.58 14.14
N PHE A 126 -0.91 14.99 14.09
CA PHE A 126 -1.20 13.79 13.32
C PHE A 126 -0.98 14.04 11.83
N ARG A 127 -1.48 15.18 11.32
CA ARG A 127 -1.27 15.57 9.93
C ARG A 127 0.20 15.84 9.63
N LYS A 128 0.93 16.44 10.56
CA LYS A 128 2.33 16.82 10.32
C LYS A 128 3.30 15.64 10.46
N GLU A 129 3.11 14.79 11.45
CA GLU A 129 4.09 13.80 11.90
C GLU A 129 3.68 12.36 11.56
N PHE A 130 2.42 12.10 11.18
CA PHE A 130 1.92 10.75 10.94
C PHE A 130 1.31 10.55 9.55
N ASP A 131 0.38 11.41 9.12
CA ASP A 131 -0.22 11.32 7.79
C ASP A 131 -0.62 12.69 7.25
N ALA A 132 0.22 13.24 6.38
CA ALA A 132 -0.02 14.53 5.73
C ALA A 132 -1.15 14.54 4.70
N SER A 133 -1.57 13.37 4.24
CA SER A 133 -2.75 13.22 3.39
C SER A 133 -4.04 13.19 4.21
N ALA A 134 -3.98 13.16 5.54
CA ALA A 134 -5.18 13.24 6.38
C ALA A 134 -5.80 14.64 6.29
N ASP A 135 -6.79 14.77 5.42
CA ASP A 135 -7.53 16.03 5.20
C ASP A 135 -8.94 15.98 5.81
N THR A 136 -9.42 14.80 6.20
CA THR A 136 -10.77 14.62 6.73
C THR A 136 -10.72 13.82 8.03
N PHE A 137 -11.26 14.40 9.10
CA PHE A 137 -11.39 13.74 10.40
C PHE A 137 -12.83 13.67 10.81
N ILE A 138 -13.26 12.49 11.24
CA ILE A 138 -14.63 12.18 11.63
C ILE A 138 -14.64 11.81 13.13
N ILE A 139 -15.62 12.31 13.86
CA ILE A 139 -15.86 11.96 15.26
C ILE A 139 -17.36 11.95 15.55
N ASP A 140 -17.82 10.96 16.32
CA ASP A 140 -19.24 10.66 16.45
C ASP A 140 -19.73 10.49 17.91
N PRO A 141 -19.77 11.57 18.71
CA PRO A 141 -20.26 11.51 20.08
C PRO A 141 -21.73 11.11 20.15
N ALA A 142 -22.06 10.33 21.20
CA ALA A 142 -23.44 10.08 21.61
C ALA A 142 -24.19 11.40 21.86
N ALA A 143 -25.45 11.46 21.44
CA ALA A 143 -26.27 12.68 21.53
C ALA A 143 -26.54 13.12 22.97
N ASP A 144 -26.49 12.19 23.93
CA ASP A 144 -26.59 12.44 25.37
C ASP A 144 -25.28 12.91 26.02
N ASN A 145 -24.23 13.14 25.23
CA ASN A 145 -22.96 13.72 25.64
C ASN A 145 -22.74 15.14 25.06
N PRO A 146 -23.51 16.15 25.49
CA PRO A 146 -23.38 17.52 24.98
C PRO A 146 -22.02 18.14 25.32
N ARG A 147 -21.32 17.63 26.35
CA ARG A 147 -19.96 18.07 26.69
C ARG A 147 -18.97 17.70 25.58
N ALA A 148 -19.01 16.46 25.09
CA ALA A 148 -18.15 16.01 23.99
C ALA A 148 -18.43 16.81 22.71
N LYS A 149 -19.72 16.93 22.30
CA LYS A 149 -20.10 17.75 21.14
C LYS A 149 -19.56 19.17 21.23
N ASN A 150 -19.74 19.85 22.36
CA ASN A 150 -19.23 21.21 22.55
C ASN A 150 -17.69 21.31 22.49
N VAL A 151 -16.97 20.28 22.96
CA VAL A 151 -15.51 20.22 22.85
C VAL A 151 -15.08 20.06 21.40
N TYR A 152 -15.73 19.18 20.64
CA TYR A 152 -15.39 18.91 19.24
C TYR A 152 -15.71 20.10 18.35
N MET A 153 -16.86 20.74 18.53
CA MET A 153 -17.21 21.98 17.83
C MET A 153 -16.18 23.10 18.12
N LYS A 154 -15.75 23.25 19.39
CA LYS A 154 -14.68 24.21 19.75
C LYS A 154 -13.31 23.85 19.17
N ALA A 155 -13.08 22.58 18.87
CA ALA A 155 -11.90 22.10 18.16
C ALA A 155 -12.07 22.20 16.64
N GLY A 156 -13.09 22.88 16.12
CA GLY A 156 -13.26 23.15 14.70
C GLY A 156 -13.96 22.04 13.90
N PHE A 157 -14.58 21.06 14.57
CA PHE A 157 -15.45 20.11 13.88
C PHE A 157 -16.82 20.75 13.62
N GLU A 158 -17.43 20.37 12.51
CA GLU A 158 -18.76 20.79 12.11
C GLU A 158 -19.73 19.63 12.18
N HIS A 159 -20.94 19.88 12.65
CA HIS A 159 -22.00 18.88 12.68
C HIS A 159 -22.59 18.70 11.27
N VAL A 160 -22.57 17.47 10.75
CA VAL A 160 -22.99 17.18 9.36
C VAL A 160 -24.21 16.26 9.27
N ALA A 161 -24.44 15.39 10.26
CA ALA A 161 -25.56 14.45 10.25
C ALA A 161 -25.93 13.98 11.67
N ASP A 162 -27.15 13.50 11.81
CA ASP A 162 -27.64 12.74 12.97
C ASP A 162 -27.87 11.30 12.51
N PHE A 163 -27.47 10.34 13.33
CA PHE A 163 -27.67 8.92 13.01
C PHE A 163 -27.87 8.08 14.27
N VAL A 164 -28.35 6.86 14.08
CA VAL A 164 -28.39 5.86 15.16
C VAL A 164 -27.23 4.92 14.92
N MET A 165 -26.35 4.79 15.91
CA MET A 165 -25.18 3.93 15.80
C MET A 165 -25.62 2.48 15.54
N SER A 166 -25.11 1.87 14.47
CA SER A 166 -25.39 0.48 14.12
C SER A 166 -24.24 -0.44 14.57
N GLY A 167 -24.46 -1.76 14.54
CA GLY A 167 -23.43 -2.77 14.85
C GLY A 167 -23.28 -3.14 16.33
N ASP A 168 -22.31 -4.01 16.64
CA ASP A 168 -22.01 -4.53 17.98
C ASP A 168 -20.92 -3.69 18.70
N VAL A 169 -21.12 -2.37 18.76
CA VAL A 169 -20.15 -1.43 19.35
C VAL A 169 -20.73 -0.69 20.55
N SER A 170 -19.86 -0.13 21.39
CA SER A 170 -20.28 0.73 22.52
C SER A 170 -21.05 1.95 22.00
N GLY A 171 -22.37 2.00 22.28
CA GLY A 171 -23.25 3.06 21.78
C GLY A 171 -24.30 2.60 20.75
N ALA A 172 -24.24 1.35 20.29
CA ALA A 172 -25.23 0.77 19.39
C ALA A 172 -26.69 1.03 19.84
N GLY A 173 -27.54 1.40 18.89
CA GLY A 173 -28.95 1.72 19.13
C GLY A 173 -29.20 3.08 19.78
N LYS A 174 -28.18 3.90 20.03
CA LYS A 174 -28.33 5.27 20.55
C LYS A 174 -28.22 6.30 19.43
N PRO A 175 -28.87 7.47 19.58
CA PRO A 175 -28.65 8.60 18.69
C PRO A 175 -27.23 9.18 18.88
N HIS A 176 -26.53 9.41 17.78
CA HIS A 176 -25.20 10.01 17.70
C HIS A 176 -25.22 11.19 16.74
N TYR A 177 -24.24 12.07 16.90
CA TYR A 177 -23.95 13.14 15.95
C TYR A 177 -22.75 12.76 15.11
N LEU A 178 -22.79 12.93 13.80
CA LEU A 178 -21.58 12.89 12.98
C LEU A 178 -21.00 14.29 12.92
N LEU A 179 -19.78 14.46 13.42
CA LEU A 179 -19.02 15.70 13.29
C LEU A 179 -17.77 15.49 12.45
N ILE A 180 -17.49 16.45 11.57
CA ILE A 180 -16.38 16.37 10.63
C ILE A 180 -15.56 17.64 10.69
N ARG A 181 -14.24 17.49 10.77
CA ARG A 181 -13.31 18.57 10.52
C ARG A 181 -12.59 18.26 9.22
N ARG A 182 -12.83 19.12 8.24
CA ARG A 182 -12.07 19.12 6.98
C ARG A 182 -10.96 20.14 7.10
N PHE A 183 -9.81 19.75 6.62
CA PHE A 183 -8.74 20.67 6.31
C PHE A 183 -8.85 20.92 4.82
N GLU A 184 -8.55 22.15 4.39
CA GLU A 184 -8.16 22.33 2.99
C GLU A 184 -7.13 21.24 2.68
N PRO A 185 -7.18 20.61 1.50
CA PRO A 185 -6.05 19.85 1.04
C PRO A 185 -4.87 20.81 1.18
N THR A 186 -4.05 20.58 2.21
CA THR A 186 -2.65 20.87 2.06
C THR A 186 -2.34 20.16 0.77
N GLU A 187 -2.04 20.90 -0.31
CA GLU A 187 -1.27 20.37 -1.43
C GLU A 187 -0.34 19.38 -0.77
N SER A 188 -0.61 18.09 -0.99
CA SER A 188 -0.21 16.99 -0.10
C SER A 188 1.04 17.38 0.66
N ASN A 189 1.02 17.52 1.99
CA ASN A 189 2.26 17.63 2.74
C ASN A 189 2.98 16.26 2.80
N ASP A 190 2.90 15.47 1.72
CA ASP A 190 4.17 15.15 1.12
C ASP A 190 4.91 16.50 1.06
N GLU A 191 5.81 16.76 2.01
CA GLU A 191 7.04 17.33 1.48
C GLU A 191 7.47 16.30 0.42
N SER A 192 6.95 16.45 -0.80
CA SER A 192 7.82 16.51 -1.92
C SER A 192 8.84 17.55 -1.44
N PHE A 193 9.88 17.07 -0.77
CA PHE A 193 11.21 17.28 -1.27
C PHE A 193 11.03 17.09 -2.75
N ASN A 194 10.73 18.19 -3.45
CA ASN A 194 10.33 18.13 -4.83
C ASN A 194 11.51 17.42 -5.46
N ILE A 195 11.29 16.15 -5.81
CA ILE A 195 12.41 15.33 -6.20
C ILE A 195 12.71 15.86 -7.58
N THR A 196 13.72 16.72 -7.59
CA THR A 196 14.14 17.53 -8.71
C THR A 196 15.52 17.06 -9.08
N THR A 197 15.87 17.35 -10.32
CA THR A 197 17.24 17.17 -10.81
C THR A 197 18.26 17.91 -9.93
N ASP A 198 17.87 19.06 -9.37
CA ASP A 198 18.74 19.85 -8.47
C ASP A 198 18.96 19.16 -7.13
N LEU A 199 17.89 18.64 -6.49
CA LEU A 199 18.02 17.83 -5.28
C LEU A 199 18.89 16.59 -5.51
N ALA A 200 18.67 15.88 -6.63
CA ALA A 200 19.51 14.74 -7.00
C ALA A 200 20.98 15.15 -7.13
N ARG A 201 21.28 16.29 -7.76
CA ARG A 201 22.65 16.81 -7.91
C ARG A 201 23.30 17.14 -6.58
N GLU A 202 22.57 17.78 -5.67
CA GLU A 202 23.07 18.07 -4.33
C GLU A 202 23.39 16.79 -3.55
N LEU A 203 22.49 15.82 -3.55
CA LEU A 203 22.69 14.55 -2.84
C LEU A 203 23.86 13.74 -3.41
N ILE A 204 24.02 13.72 -4.75
CA ILE A 204 25.18 13.10 -5.39
C ILE A 204 26.47 13.82 -5.01
N ALA A 205 26.50 15.15 -5.04
CA ALA A 205 27.69 15.92 -4.68
C ALA A 205 28.08 15.74 -3.20
N GLU A 206 27.10 15.62 -2.31
CA GLU A 206 27.31 15.42 -0.88
C GLU A 206 27.76 14.00 -0.53
N GLN A 207 27.07 12.98 -1.05
CA GLN A 207 27.26 11.59 -0.62
C GLN A 207 28.22 10.80 -1.52
N PHE A 208 28.39 11.21 -2.79
CA PHE A 208 29.22 10.54 -3.78
C PHE A 208 30.06 11.56 -4.58
N PRO A 209 31.03 12.24 -3.95
CA PRO A 209 31.83 13.29 -4.61
C PRO A 209 32.52 12.84 -5.89
N GLU A 210 32.81 11.53 -6.05
CA GLU A 210 33.35 10.96 -7.28
C GLU A 210 32.43 11.12 -8.50
N PHE A 211 31.12 11.28 -8.30
CA PHE A 211 30.11 11.44 -9.35
C PHE A 211 29.62 12.88 -9.51
N ALA A 212 30.06 13.81 -8.65
CA ALA A 212 29.57 15.18 -8.61
C ALA A 212 29.74 15.96 -9.93
N HIS A 213 30.71 15.57 -10.76
CA HIS A 213 31.01 16.21 -12.03
C HIS A 213 30.20 15.66 -13.21
N LEU A 214 29.42 14.59 -13.02
CA LEU A 214 28.64 13.97 -14.07
C LEU A 214 27.32 14.75 -14.31
N PRO A 215 26.86 14.86 -15.57
CA PRO A 215 25.56 15.46 -15.85
C PRO A 215 24.44 14.61 -15.22
N ILE A 216 23.42 15.30 -14.69
CA ILE A 216 22.21 14.66 -14.15
C ILE A 216 21.01 15.23 -14.88
N GLU A 217 20.22 14.35 -15.50
CA GLU A 217 19.09 14.72 -16.34
C GLU A 217 17.86 13.87 -16.00
N SER A 218 16.67 14.47 -16.03
CA SER A 218 15.43 13.71 -15.87
C SER A 218 15.24 12.76 -17.05
N VAL A 219 14.79 11.54 -16.79
CA VAL A 219 14.28 10.67 -17.87
C VAL A 219 12.98 11.25 -18.43
N GLU A 220 12.65 10.90 -19.68
CA GLU A 220 11.46 11.42 -20.38
C GLU A 220 10.15 11.04 -19.68
N LYS A 221 10.08 9.83 -19.12
CA LYS A 221 8.90 9.31 -18.42
C LYS A 221 9.25 8.92 -16.99
N GLN A 222 8.65 9.61 -16.03
CA GLN A 222 8.83 9.33 -14.62
C GLN A 222 7.95 8.17 -14.16
N GLY A 223 8.48 7.36 -13.23
CA GLY A 223 7.74 6.28 -12.58
C GLY A 223 6.85 6.80 -11.45
N HIS A 224 5.91 5.96 -11.01
CA HIS A 224 5.06 6.26 -9.86
C HIS A 224 5.86 6.16 -8.55
N ASP A 225 6.53 5.03 -8.34
CA ASP A 225 7.25 4.68 -7.11
C ASP A 225 8.55 5.44 -6.91
N ASN A 226 9.19 5.83 -8.01
CA ASN A 226 10.50 6.48 -8.00
C ASN A 226 10.54 7.61 -9.01
N ARG A 227 11.20 8.71 -8.64
CA ARG A 227 11.77 9.62 -9.63
C ARG A 227 13.12 9.11 -10.08
N THR A 228 13.33 9.13 -11.39
CA THR A 228 14.52 8.58 -12.04
C THR A 228 15.27 9.67 -12.79
N TYR A 229 16.59 9.69 -12.62
CA TYR A 229 17.49 10.61 -13.31
C TYR A 229 18.63 9.84 -13.93
N ARG A 230 19.01 10.18 -15.16
CA ARG A 230 20.25 9.71 -15.76
C ARG A 230 21.43 10.40 -15.06
N LEU A 231 22.49 9.65 -14.75
CA LEU A 231 23.72 10.13 -14.13
C LEU A 231 24.89 9.78 -15.05
N GLY A 232 25.47 10.78 -15.70
CA GLY A 232 26.43 10.55 -16.78
C GLY A 232 25.81 9.78 -17.94
N LEU A 233 26.63 8.98 -18.62
CA LEU A 233 26.16 8.15 -19.74
C LEU A 233 25.68 6.77 -19.29
N ASP A 234 26.28 6.22 -18.24
CA ASP A 234 26.19 4.79 -17.93
C ASP A 234 25.47 4.47 -16.62
N MET A 235 24.87 5.45 -15.94
CA MET A 235 24.20 5.27 -14.65
C MET A 235 22.85 5.98 -14.57
N LEU A 236 22.08 5.60 -13.56
CA LEU A 236 20.84 6.27 -13.18
C LEU A 236 20.67 6.30 -11.67
N ILE A 237 19.92 7.30 -11.20
CA ILE A 237 19.50 7.51 -9.82
C ILE A 237 18.03 7.15 -9.73
N ARG A 238 17.63 6.28 -8.79
CA ARG A 238 16.22 6.03 -8.43
C ARG A 238 15.97 6.53 -7.01
N MET A 239 15.09 7.51 -6.89
CA MET A 239 14.70 8.13 -5.63
C MET A 239 13.24 7.78 -5.32
N PRO A 240 12.98 6.97 -4.28
CA PRO A 240 11.62 6.67 -3.80
C PRO A 240 10.76 7.93 -3.58
N THR A 241 9.50 7.84 -3.96
CA THR A 241 8.50 8.92 -3.78
C THR A 241 7.73 8.80 -2.47
N ALA A 242 7.85 7.69 -1.75
CA ALA A 242 7.21 7.46 -0.46
C ALA A 242 7.97 6.43 0.39
N GLU A 243 7.73 6.42 1.70
CA GLU A 243 8.36 5.49 2.65
C GLU A 243 8.11 4.01 2.27
N SER A 244 6.90 3.67 1.83
CA SER A 244 6.56 2.32 1.37
C SER A 244 7.42 1.86 0.19
N TYR A 245 7.77 2.77 -0.73
CA TYR A 245 8.67 2.49 -1.85
C TYR A 245 10.13 2.42 -1.43
N ALA A 246 10.52 3.16 -0.38
CA ALA A 246 11.87 3.14 0.16
C ALA A 246 12.27 1.76 0.73
N LEU A 247 11.30 0.96 1.17
CA LEU A 247 11.53 -0.43 1.63
C LEU A 247 12.17 -1.32 0.56
N LYS A 248 12.05 -0.96 -0.73
CA LYS A 248 12.64 -1.70 -1.86
C LYS A 248 14.15 -1.50 -1.96
N VAL A 249 14.68 -0.34 -1.54
CA VAL A 249 16.05 0.07 -1.83
C VAL A 249 17.09 -0.86 -1.19
N PRO A 250 17.10 -1.12 0.13
CA PRO A 250 18.08 -2.03 0.72
C PRO A 250 17.96 -3.47 0.19
N LYS A 251 16.73 -3.89 -0.12
CA LYS A 251 16.43 -5.22 -0.66
C LYS A 251 17.06 -5.42 -2.04
N GLU A 252 16.85 -4.48 -2.95
CA GLU A 252 17.43 -4.53 -4.30
C GLU A 252 18.96 -4.46 -4.26
N GLN A 253 19.53 -3.60 -3.41
CA GLN A 253 20.98 -3.44 -3.25
C GLN A 253 21.67 -4.74 -2.81
N SER A 254 21.04 -5.48 -1.90
CA SER A 254 21.59 -6.73 -1.36
C SER A 254 21.42 -7.91 -2.32
N LEU A 255 20.22 -8.08 -2.91
CA LEU A 255 19.85 -9.31 -3.59
C LEU A 255 20.19 -9.33 -5.08
N LEU A 256 20.06 -8.21 -5.80
CA LEU A 256 20.29 -8.20 -7.25
C LEU A 256 21.71 -8.65 -7.65
N PRO A 257 22.79 -8.24 -6.95
CA PRO A 257 24.13 -8.74 -7.25
C PRO A 257 24.29 -10.26 -7.06
N GLN A 258 23.49 -10.86 -6.18
CA GLN A 258 23.51 -12.30 -5.91
C GLN A 258 22.70 -13.09 -6.94
N LEU A 259 21.61 -12.52 -7.46
CA LEU A 259 20.75 -13.16 -8.46
C LEU A 259 21.33 -13.05 -9.88
N ALA A 260 21.94 -11.91 -10.23
CA ALA A 260 22.42 -11.63 -11.59
C ALA A 260 23.31 -12.71 -12.23
N PRO A 261 24.24 -13.39 -11.51
CA PRO A 261 25.09 -14.43 -12.11
C PRO A 261 24.34 -15.66 -12.64
N TYR A 262 23.08 -15.85 -12.25
CA TYR A 262 22.25 -17.01 -12.64
C TYR A 262 21.28 -16.69 -13.79
N LEU A 263 21.26 -15.45 -14.28
CA LEU A 263 20.32 -14.97 -15.28
C LEU A 263 21.03 -14.64 -16.58
N THR A 264 20.47 -15.09 -17.70
CA THR A 264 21.00 -14.77 -19.04
C THR A 264 20.65 -13.34 -19.44
N VAL A 265 19.44 -12.88 -19.09
CA VAL A 265 18.95 -11.53 -19.36
C VAL A 265 19.48 -10.57 -18.30
N SER A 266 19.88 -9.37 -18.71
CA SER A 266 20.39 -8.37 -17.76
C SER A 266 19.30 -7.92 -16.78
N ILE A 267 19.70 -7.71 -15.52
CA ILE A 267 18.84 -7.13 -14.47
C ILE A 267 19.50 -5.87 -13.92
N PRO A 268 18.81 -5.00 -13.15
CA PRO A 268 19.41 -3.80 -12.60
C PRO A 268 20.65 -4.15 -11.78
N THR A 269 21.74 -3.43 -12.01
CA THR A 269 23.01 -3.62 -11.28
C THR A 269 23.20 -2.44 -10.33
N PRO A 270 22.91 -2.61 -9.02
CA PRO A 270 23.17 -1.56 -8.05
C PRO A 270 24.67 -1.23 -7.97
N ILE A 271 24.99 0.06 -7.84
CA ILE A 271 26.38 0.56 -7.73
C ILE A 271 26.62 1.17 -6.34
N LYS A 272 25.70 2.04 -5.90
CA LYS A 272 25.76 2.71 -4.59
C LYS A 272 24.35 2.86 -4.02
N MET A 273 24.26 2.88 -2.70
CA MET A 273 23.05 3.22 -1.96
C MET A 273 23.30 4.53 -1.21
N GLY A 274 22.49 5.55 -1.48
CA GLY A 274 22.46 6.79 -0.72
C GLY A 274 21.67 6.63 0.58
N THR A 275 21.97 7.49 1.55
CA THR A 275 21.28 7.54 2.85
C THR A 275 20.29 8.69 2.90
N ALA A 276 19.31 8.56 3.80
CA ALA A 276 18.46 9.67 4.18
C ALA A 276 19.29 10.88 4.67
N SER A 277 18.75 12.08 4.47
CA SER A 277 19.31 13.36 4.86
C SER A 277 18.19 14.31 5.30
N GLN A 278 18.54 15.50 5.81
CA GLN A 278 17.56 16.53 6.14
C GLN A 278 16.75 17.02 4.92
N ARG A 279 17.29 16.87 3.70
CA ARG A 279 16.66 17.33 2.45
C ARG A 279 15.99 16.21 1.66
N TYR A 280 16.13 14.96 2.09
CA TYR A 280 15.50 13.80 1.47
C TYR A 280 15.49 12.61 2.44
N PRO A 281 14.32 12.13 2.90
CA PRO A 281 14.19 11.30 4.08
C PRO A 281 14.41 9.80 3.80
N TYR A 282 14.59 9.41 2.55
CA TYR A 282 14.65 8.01 2.15
C TYR A 282 16.05 7.62 1.67
N PRO A 283 16.45 6.34 1.83
CA PRO A 283 17.54 5.80 1.04
C PRO A 283 17.18 5.83 -0.45
N PHE A 284 18.17 6.01 -1.31
CA PHE A 284 18.03 5.99 -2.77
C PHE A 284 19.13 5.14 -3.40
N SER A 285 18.97 4.80 -4.68
CA SER A 285 19.92 3.92 -5.36
C SER A 285 20.54 4.59 -6.58
N ILE A 286 21.82 4.30 -6.82
CA ILE A 286 22.50 4.49 -8.10
C ILE A 286 22.65 3.11 -8.75
N TYR A 287 22.14 2.94 -9.97
CA TYR A 287 22.27 1.72 -10.77
C TYR A 287 23.08 2.00 -12.04
N LYS A 288 23.60 0.93 -12.67
CA LYS A 288 24.01 0.98 -14.08
C LYS A 288 22.79 1.28 -14.96
N TRP A 289 23.01 2.08 -16.01
CA TRP A 289 22.06 2.25 -17.09
C TRP A 289 22.03 0.98 -17.96
N LEU A 290 20.83 0.49 -18.24
CA LEU A 290 20.60 -0.65 -19.12
C LEU A 290 20.00 -0.13 -20.43
N GLU A 291 20.71 -0.36 -21.53
CA GLU A 291 20.27 0.09 -22.85
C GLU A 291 19.08 -0.74 -23.35
N GLY A 292 18.08 -0.05 -23.89
CA GLY A 292 16.91 -0.67 -24.51
C GLY A 292 15.68 0.24 -24.41
N VAL A 293 14.63 -0.13 -25.16
CA VAL A 293 13.35 0.57 -25.18
C VAL A 293 12.31 -0.30 -24.48
N SER A 294 11.51 0.31 -23.60
CA SER A 294 10.42 -0.41 -22.92
C SER A 294 9.39 -0.92 -23.92
N ILE A 295 8.93 -2.16 -23.73
CA ILE A 295 8.02 -2.84 -24.65
C ILE A 295 6.68 -2.11 -24.77
N ASN A 296 6.23 -1.42 -23.72
CA ASN A 296 5.00 -0.62 -23.74
C ASN A 296 5.02 0.54 -24.75
N LEU A 297 6.19 0.91 -25.30
CA LEU A 297 6.34 1.95 -26.33
C LEU A 297 6.43 1.39 -27.75
N LEU A 298 6.42 0.06 -27.90
CA LEU A 298 6.70 -0.62 -29.16
C LEU A 298 5.45 -1.30 -29.72
N VAL A 299 5.36 -1.32 -31.04
CA VAL A 299 4.41 -2.18 -31.76
C VAL A 299 5.20 -3.37 -32.27
N LEU A 300 4.89 -4.56 -31.76
CA LEU A 300 5.59 -5.80 -32.11
C LEU A 300 4.79 -6.58 -33.16
N ASP A 301 5.49 -7.16 -34.13
CA ASP A 301 4.89 -8.17 -35.01
C ASP A 301 4.78 -9.53 -34.31
N ASN A 302 4.02 -10.46 -34.90
CA ASN A 302 3.79 -11.77 -34.33
C ASN A 302 5.08 -12.59 -34.14
N ASN A 303 6.04 -12.47 -35.06
CA ASN A 303 7.30 -13.22 -34.96
C ASN A 303 8.16 -12.72 -33.80
N CYS A 304 8.16 -11.41 -33.56
CA CYS A 304 8.83 -10.80 -32.42
C CYS A 304 8.13 -11.21 -31.10
N LEU A 305 6.80 -11.19 -31.08
CA LEU A 305 6.01 -11.60 -29.91
C LEU A 305 6.22 -13.07 -29.55
N GLU A 306 6.30 -13.97 -30.54
CA GLU A 306 6.58 -15.40 -30.34
C GLU A 306 7.98 -15.64 -29.74
N LYS A 307 9.01 -14.94 -30.23
CA LYS A 307 10.36 -15.03 -29.67
C LYS A 307 10.43 -14.48 -28.26
N LEU A 308 9.78 -13.34 -28.03
CA LEU A 308 9.71 -12.72 -26.72
C LEU A 308 9.02 -13.62 -25.71
N ALA A 309 7.93 -14.28 -26.07
CA ALA A 309 7.26 -15.26 -25.21
C ALA A 309 8.21 -16.37 -24.74
N PHE A 310 9.02 -16.92 -25.65
CA PHE A 310 10.05 -17.90 -25.31
C PHE A 310 11.10 -17.32 -24.35
N ASP A 311 11.64 -16.13 -24.65
CA ASP A 311 12.67 -15.49 -23.83
C ASP A 311 12.16 -15.15 -22.42
N LEU A 312 10.91 -14.71 -22.29
CA LEU A 312 10.27 -14.43 -21.00
C LEU A 312 10.05 -15.70 -20.18
N ALA A 313 9.59 -16.79 -20.80
CA ALA A 313 9.44 -18.07 -20.13
C ALA A 313 10.79 -18.61 -19.65
N LYS A 314 11.82 -18.50 -20.50
CA LYS A 314 13.19 -18.89 -20.15
C LYS A 314 13.71 -18.09 -18.96
N PHE A 315 13.54 -16.76 -18.97
CA PHE A 315 13.94 -15.91 -17.86
C PHE A 315 13.28 -16.32 -16.54
N LEU A 316 11.96 -16.52 -16.54
CA LEU A 316 11.25 -16.93 -15.33
C LEU A 316 11.76 -18.29 -14.82
N LYS A 317 12.07 -19.23 -15.71
CA LYS A 317 12.66 -20.52 -15.31
C LYS A 317 14.06 -20.38 -14.72
N GLU A 318 14.90 -19.50 -15.29
CA GLU A 318 16.22 -19.20 -14.73
C GLU A 318 16.08 -18.62 -13.32
N LEU A 319 15.26 -17.58 -13.15
CA LEU A 319 14.98 -16.95 -11.86
C LEU A 319 14.45 -17.99 -10.85
N GLN A 320 13.43 -18.73 -11.25
CA GLN A 320 12.79 -19.76 -10.43
C GLN A 320 13.67 -20.99 -10.21
N SER A 321 14.85 -21.11 -10.82
CA SER A 321 15.80 -22.21 -10.57
C SER A 321 16.81 -21.91 -9.46
N ILE A 322 16.95 -20.64 -9.07
CA ILE A 322 17.89 -20.21 -8.03
C ILE A 322 17.41 -20.74 -6.67
N ARG A 323 18.27 -21.50 -5.97
CA ARG A 323 17.95 -22.17 -4.69
C ARG A 323 18.90 -21.82 -3.55
N ASN A 324 20.07 -21.31 -3.87
CA ASN A 324 21.18 -21.11 -2.94
C ASN A 324 21.30 -19.66 -2.44
N ILE A 325 20.34 -18.80 -2.78
CA ILE A 325 20.26 -17.41 -2.31
C ILE A 325 19.00 -17.27 -1.46
N GLU A 326 19.18 -16.86 -0.21
CA GLU A 326 18.07 -16.60 0.72
C GLU A 326 17.38 -15.27 0.38
N GLY A 327 16.09 -15.17 0.70
CA GLY A 327 15.27 -14.02 0.38
C GLY A 327 14.04 -13.91 1.28
N PRO A 328 13.38 -12.74 1.32
CA PRO A 328 12.18 -12.56 2.10
C PRO A 328 11.02 -13.37 1.52
N ALA A 329 10.17 -13.90 2.40
CA ALA A 329 8.83 -14.35 2.02
C ALA A 329 7.95 -13.14 1.64
N PRO A 330 6.83 -13.34 0.90
CA PRO A 330 5.88 -12.28 0.60
C PRO A 330 5.40 -11.53 1.84
N GLY A 331 5.12 -10.23 1.69
CA GLY A 331 4.57 -9.40 2.77
C GLY A 331 4.36 -7.95 2.36
N GLN A 332 4.18 -7.04 3.33
CA GLN A 332 3.90 -5.63 3.05
C GLN A 332 4.91 -4.98 2.09
N HIS A 333 6.19 -5.33 2.22
CA HIS A 333 7.29 -4.81 1.42
C HIS A 333 7.19 -5.10 -0.10
N ASN A 334 6.37 -6.07 -0.50
CA ASN A 334 6.09 -6.41 -1.90
C ASN A 334 4.59 -6.56 -2.17
N TRP A 335 3.73 -6.00 -1.31
CA TRP A 335 2.28 -6.18 -1.36
C TRP A 335 1.87 -7.65 -1.50
N TRP A 336 2.46 -8.56 -0.72
CA TRP A 336 2.09 -9.98 -0.71
C TRP A 336 2.15 -10.68 -2.08
N ARG A 337 2.91 -10.14 -3.03
CA ARG A 337 3.14 -10.82 -4.31
C ARG A 337 3.88 -12.12 -4.07
N GLY A 338 3.37 -13.20 -4.67
CA GLY A 338 3.83 -14.58 -4.46
C GLY A 338 3.29 -15.24 -3.19
N ASP A 339 2.40 -14.59 -2.43
CA ASP A 339 1.60 -15.28 -1.42
C ASP A 339 0.43 -16.02 -2.10
N HIS A 340 -0.34 -16.78 -1.32
CA HIS A 340 -1.57 -17.40 -1.78
C HIS A 340 -2.58 -16.33 -2.23
N VAL A 341 -3.23 -16.53 -3.38
CA VAL A 341 -4.13 -15.53 -4.00
C VAL A 341 -5.26 -15.04 -3.08
N SER A 342 -5.63 -15.82 -2.06
CA SER A 342 -6.63 -15.42 -1.06
C SER A 342 -6.23 -14.21 -0.20
N VAL A 343 -4.95 -13.78 -0.20
CA VAL A 343 -4.58 -12.50 0.43
C VAL A 343 -5.35 -11.32 -0.17
N TYR A 344 -5.86 -11.48 -1.40
CA TYR A 344 -6.70 -10.51 -2.10
C TYR A 344 -8.18 -10.91 -2.17
N ASP A 345 -8.64 -11.92 -1.43
CA ASP A 345 -10.00 -12.50 -1.58
C ASP A 345 -11.10 -11.46 -1.42
N LYS A 346 -11.00 -10.63 -0.37
CA LYS A 346 -11.97 -9.57 -0.12
C LYS A 346 -12.04 -8.57 -1.28
N GLY A 347 -10.91 -7.95 -1.62
CA GLY A 347 -10.84 -6.95 -2.68
C GLY A 347 -11.26 -7.52 -4.05
N ALA A 348 -10.88 -8.76 -4.37
CA ALA A 348 -11.31 -9.40 -5.61
C ALA A 348 -12.83 -9.58 -5.67
N ARG A 349 -13.46 -10.05 -4.58
CA ARG A 349 -14.92 -10.22 -4.53
C ARG A 349 -15.66 -8.89 -4.64
N GLU A 350 -15.16 -7.84 -3.99
CA GLU A 350 -15.72 -6.49 -4.06
C GLU A 350 -15.65 -5.94 -5.48
N GLN A 351 -14.49 -6.03 -6.14
CA GLN A 351 -14.29 -5.59 -7.52
C GLN A 351 -15.20 -6.37 -8.50
N ILE A 352 -15.28 -7.69 -8.36
CA ILE A 352 -16.15 -8.52 -9.21
C ILE A 352 -17.62 -8.16 -9.00
N SER A 353 -18.02 -7.88 -7.76
CA SER A 353 -19.39 -7.43 -7.44
C SER A 353 -19.70 -6.07 -8.08
N GLU A 354 -18.80 -5.09 -7.94
CA GLU A 354 -18.92 -3.76 -8.55
C GLU A 354 -19.06 -3.85 -10.08
N LEU A 355 -18.30 -4.75 -10.71
CA LEU A 355 -18.26 -4.94 -12.15
C LEU A 355 -19.32 -5.92 -12.67
N SER A 356 -20.23 -6.41 -11.83
CA SER A 356 -21.21 -7.45 -12.19
C SER A 356 -22.14 -7.12 -13.37
N THR A 357 -22.30 -5.83 -13.70
CA THR A 357 -23.06 -5.36 -14.87
C THR A 357 -22.21 -5.22 -16.15
N VAL A 358 -20.90 -5.39 -16.02
CA VAL A 358 -19.88 -5.12 -17.04
C VAL A 358 -19.16 -6.40 -17.47
N ILE A 359 -19.02 -7.37 -16.56
CA ILE A 359 -18.37 -8.67 -16.78
C ILE A 359 -19.29 -9.81 -16.30
N ASP A 360 -18.99 -11.06 -16.68
CA ASP A 360 -19.65 -12.23 -16.08
C ASP A 360 -19.13 -12.48 -14.65
N GLY A 361 -19.74 -11.77 -13.70
CA GLY A 361 -19.35 -11.86 -12.29
C GLY A 361 -19.52 -13.26 -11.69
N ASN A 362 -20.46 -14.07 -12.20
CA ASN A 362 -20.69 -15.42 -11.69
C ASN A 362 -19.53 -16.35 -12.07
N GLU A 363 -19.10 -16.32 -13.33
CA GLU A 363 -17.96 -17.13 -13.78
C GLU A 363 -16.64 -16.61 -13.20
N ALA A 364 -16.49 -15.29 -13.03
CA ALA A 364 -15.35 -14.69 -12.33
C ALA A 364 -15.22 -15.20 -10.88
N ILE A 365 -16.31 -15.19 -10.10
CA ILE A 365 -16.31 -15.72 -8.73
C ILE A 365 -16.03 -17.23 -8.71
N LYS A 366 -16.61 -18.01 -9.62
CA LYS A 366 -16.34 -19.46 -9.70
C LYS A 366 -14.85 -19.74 -9.95
N LEU A 367 -14.22 -19.00 -10.88
CA LEU A 367 -12.80 -19.12 -11.16
C LEU A 367 -11.97 -18.77 -9.91
N TRP A 368 -12.29 -17.64 -9.27
CA TRP A 368 -11.62 -17.17 -8.06
C TRP A 368 -11.68 -18.21 -6.93
N GLU A 369 -12.87 -18.74 -6.64
CA GLU A 369 -13.08 -19.74 -5.60
C GLU A 369 -12.36 -21.07 -5.88
N ARG A 370 -12.28 -21.49 -7.14
CA ARG A 370 -11.50 -22.66 -7.52
C ARG A 370 -10.02 -22.42 -7.29
N ALA A 371 -9.50 -21.25 -7.66
CA ALA A 371 -8.10 -20.89 -7.46
C ALA A 371 -7.73 -20.87 -5.97
N CYS A 372 -8.57 -20.26 -5.12
CA CYS A 372 -8.39 -20.19 -3.66
C CYS A 372 -8.39 -21.57 -2.96
N LYS A 373 -8.88 -22.63 -3.61
CA LYS A 373 -8.83 -24.02 -3.08
C LYS A 373 -7.53 -24.74 -3.43
N THR A 374 -6.73 -24.18 -4.32
CA THR A 374 -5.42 -24.75 -4.69
C THR A 374 -4.32 -24.15 -3.82
N LYS A 375 -3.10 -24.69 -3.91
CA LYS A 375 -1.93 -24.13 -3.23
C LYS A 375 -0.66 -24.56 -3.92
N TRP A 376 0.38 -23.73 -3.85
CA TRP A 376 1.72 -24.14 -4.19
C TRP A 376 2.24 -25.13 -3.15
N ASN A 377 2.47 -26.38 -3.56
CA ASN A 377 2.90 -27.48 -2.69
C ASN A 377 4.39 -27.83 -2.84
N LYS A 378 5.15 -27.01 -3.55
CA LYS A 378 6.60 -27.19 -3.73
C LYS A 378 7.34 -26.12 -2.91
N SER A 379 8.67 -26.20 -2.89
CA SER A 379 9.50 -25.15 -2.30
C SER A 379 9.19 -23.79 -2.95
N PRO A 380 9.15 -22.69 -2.18
CA PRO A 380 9.05 -21.34 -2.73
C PRO A 380 10.15 -21.08 -3.75
N VAL A 381 9.82 -20.31 -4.79
CA VAL A 381 10.76 -19.94 -5.85
C VAL A 381 10.90 -18.43 -5.91
N TRP A 382 12.00 -17.94 -6.48
CA TRP A 382 12.17 -16.52 -6.73
C TRP A 382 11.12 -16.05 -7.74
N ILE A 383 10.43 -14.98 -7.37
CA ILE A 383 9.49 -14.25 -8.23
C ILE A 383 10.03 -12.86 -8.53
N HIS A 384 9.62 -12.30 -9.65
CA HIS A 384 9.79 -10.88 -9.96
C HIS A 384 8.80 -10.03 -9.16
N GLY A 385 7.54 -10.47 -9.06
CA GLY A 385 6.46 -9.81 -8.30
C GLY A 385 5.75 -8.67 -9.05
N ASP A 386 6.32 -8.21 -10.17
CA ASP A 386 5.68 -7.28 -11.11
C ASP A 386 6.12 -7.53 -12.56
N PHE A 387 5.93 -8.76 -13.04
CA PHE A 387 6.39 -9.20 -14.36
C PHE A 387 5.49 -8.66 -15.48
N ALA A 388 5.71 -7.41 -15.89
CA ALA A 388 4.88 -6.69 -16.86
C ALA A 388 5.73 -6.00 -17.95
N ILE A 389 5.13 -5.72 -19.11
CA ILE A 389 5.84 -5.15 -20.28
C ILE A 389 6.48 -3.78 -20.05
N GLY A 390 6.00 -3.00 -19.07
CA GLY A 390 6.64 -1.74 -18.68
C GLY A 390 8.05 -1.96 -18.12
N ASN A 391 8.30 -3.14 -17.56
CA ASN A 391 9.53 -3.54 -16.89
C ASN A 391 10.45 -4.39 -17.78
N MET A 392 10.22 -4.40 -19.09
CA MET A 392 10.96 -5.20 -20.07
C MET A 392 11.55 -4.31 -21.14
N LEU A 393 12.86 -4.45 -21.40
CA LEU A 393 13.58 -3.64 -22.38
C LEU A 393 13.97 -4.47 -23.59
N LEU A 394 13.67 -3.98 -24.80
CA LEU A 394 14.18 -4.53 -26.05
C LEU A 394 15.37 -3.71 -26.56
N ASN A 395 16.40 -4.40 -27.03
CA ASN A 395 17.48 -3.81 -27.80
C ASN A 395 17.67 -4.63 -29.08
N GLU A 396 17.69 -3.97 -30.24
CA GLU A 396 17.80 -4.62 -31.56
C GLU A 396 16.83 -5.81 -31.76
N GLY A 397 15.60 -5.68 -31.25
CA GLY A 397 14.55 -6.69 -31.35
C GLY A 397 14.74 -7.92 -30.45
N LYS A 398 15.62 -7.87 -29.46
CA LYS A 398 15.86 -8.93 -28.46
C LYS A 398 15.61 -8.43 -27.04
N LEU A 399 15.14 -9.31 -26.17
CA LEU A 399 15.02 -9.03 -24.73
C LEU A 399 16.40 -8.77 -24.15
N SER A 400 16.63 -7.51 -23.78
CA SER A 400 17.93 -7.02 -23.33
C SER A 400 18.02 -6.97 -21.81
N ALA A 401 16.94 -6.54 -21.16
CA ALA A 401 16.86 -6.46 -19.71
C ALA A 401 15.43 -6.61 -19.19
N ILE A 402 15.34 -7.05 -17.95
CA ILE A 402 14.13 -6.95 -17.11
C ILE A 402 14.50 -6.08 -15.92
N ILE A 403 13.63 -5.16 -15.54
CA ILE A 403 13.89 -4.13 -14.52
C ILE A 403 12.80 -4.11 -13.45
N ASP A 404 12.98 -3.30 -12.40
CA ASP A 404 12.03 -3.11 -11.31
C ASP A 404 11.71 -4.35 -10.46
N PHE A 405 12.74 -4.85 -9.78
CA PHE A 405 12.67 -6.01 -8.88
C PHE A 405 12.15 -5.66 -7.48
N GLY A 406 11.49 -4.52 -7.31
CA GLY A 406 10.92 -4.10 -6.04
C GLY A 406 9.94 -5.12 -5.47
N GLY A 407 9.27 -5.89 -6.34
CA GLY A 407 8.34 -6.95 -6.00
C GLY A 407 8.97 -8.29 -5.60
N MET A 408 10.30 -8.47 -5.75
CA MET A 408 10.92 -9.79 -5.65
C MET A 408 10.82 -10.40 -4.24
N ALA A 409 10.55 -11.70 -4.19
CA ALA A 409 10.43 -12.49 -2.97
C ALA A 409 10.60 -13.99 -3.30
N LEU A 410 10.60 -14.84 -2.28
CA LEU A 410 10.50 -16.30 -2.40
C LEU A 410 9.06 -16.75 -2.14
N GLY A 411 8.33 -17.18 -3.17
CA GLY A 411 6.90 -17.50 -3.04
C GLY A 411 6.34 -18.43 -4.13
N ASP A 412 5.03 -18.33 -4.33
CA ASP A 412 4.26 -18.97 -5.39
C ASP A 412 4.54 -18.28 -6.75
N PRO A 413 4.91 -19.02 -7.81
CA PRO A 413 5.24 -18.42 -9.11
C PRO A 413 4.04 -17.80 -9.84
N ALA A 414 2.82 -18.09 -9.42
CA ALA A 414 1.61 -17.75 -10.17
C ALA A 414 1.45 -16.25 -10.50
N CYS A 415 1.95 -15.34 -9.66
CA CYS A 415 1.79 -13.89 -9.89
C CYS A 415 2.59 -13.38 -11.09
N ASP A 416 3.70 -14.02 -11.46
CA ASP A 416 4.53 -13.60 -12.61
C ASP A 416 3.97 -14.10 -13.95
N LEU A 417 3.01 -15.02 -13.91
CA LEU A 417 2.41 -15.62 -15.10
C LEU A 417 1.26 -14.80 -15.69
N VAL A 418 0.87 -13.71 -15.01
CA VAL A 418 -0.23 -12.80 -15.43
C VAL A 418 -0.02 -12.24 -16.84
N ILE A 419 1.24 -12.07 -17.26
CA ILE A 419 1.59 -11.58 -18.60
C ILE A 419 1.03 -12.45 -19.73
N ALA A 420 0.72 -13.73 -19.46
CA ALA A 420 0.09 -14.61 -20.42
C ALA A 420 -1.26 -14.08 -20.92
N TRP A 421 -1.99 -13.30 -20.12
CA TRP A 421 -3.28 -12.71 -20.49
C TRP A 421 -3.20 -11.21 -20.76
N THR A 422 -2.33 -10.47 -20.06
CA THR A 422 -2.27 -9.01 -20.19
C THR A 422 -1.50 -8.54 -21.42
N PHE A 423 -0.71 -9.43 -22.05
CA PHE A 423 0.12 -9.06 -23.19
C PHE A 423 0.22 -10.16 -24.25
N LEU A 424 0.48 -11.40 -23.84
CA LEU A 424 0.61 -12.50 -24.79
C LEU A 424 -0.75 -12.94 -25.33
N ASN A 425 -0.77 -13.37 -26.59
CA ASN A 425 -1.97 -13.88 -27.26
C ASN A 425 -1.58 -14.88 -28.35
N GLY A 426 -2.58 -15.67 -28.79
CA GLY A 426 -2.43 -16.67 -29.85
C GLY A 426 -1.21 -17.57 -29.66
N LYS A 427 -0.45 -17.78 -30.74
CA LYS A 427 0.72 -18.66 -30.75
C LYS A 427 1.82 -18.25 -29.76
N ALA A 428 1.97 -16.95 -29.47
CA ALA A 428 2.95 -16.50 -28.48
C ALA A 428 2.55 -16.94 -27.05
N ARG A 429 1.25 -16.90 -26.72
CA ARG A 429 0.72 -17.43 -25.45
C ARG A 429 0.94 -18.95 -25.36
N ASP A 430 0.70 -19.67 -26.45
CA ASP A 430 0.91 -21.13 -26.50
C ASP A 430 2.39 -21.51 -26.25
N ILE A 431 3.32 -20.77 -26.85
CA ILE A 431 4.77 -20.94 -26.61
C ILE A 431 5.09 -20.70 -25.14
N PHE A 432 4.60 -19.62 -24.54
CA PHE A 432 4.84 -19.32 -23.13
C PHE A 432 4.32 -20.43 -22.21
N PHE A 433 3.11 -20.94 -22.46
CA PHE A 433 2.54 -22.06 -21.70
C PHE A 433 3.38 -23.33 -21.82
N GLN A 434 3.79 -23.69 -23.04
CA GLN A 434 4.62 -24.88 -23.29
C GLN A 434 5.99 -24.78 -22.62
N GLU A 435 6.62 -23.60 -22.64
CA GLU A 435 7.95 -23.43 -22.09
C GLU A 435 7.97 -23.40 -20.56
N ILE A 436 6.96 -22.78 -19.93
CA ILE A 436 6.82 -22.72 -18.47
C ILE A 436 6.50 -24.09 -17.87
N ASP A 437 5.63 -24.89 -18.53
CA ASP A 437 5.30 -26.28 -18.15
C ASP A 437 4.96 -26.48 -16.66
N LEU A 438 4.03 -25.67 -16.16
CA LEU A 438 3.51 -25.77 -14.79
C LEU A 438 2.15 -26.48 -14.74
N ASP A 439 1.81 -27.00 -13.57
CA ASP A 439 0.56 -27.73 -13.34
C ASP A 439 -0.69 -26.84 -13.47
N GLU A 440 -1.83 -27.46 -13.77
CA GLU A 440 -3.11 -26.77 -13.98
C GLU A 440 -3.52 -25.91 -12.78
N ASN A 441 -3.23 -26.33 -11.55
CA ASN A 441 -3.58 -25.55 -10.37
C ASN A 441 -2.76 -24.26 -10.27
N THR A 442 -1.49 -24.28 -10.69
CA THR A 442 -0.65 -23.08 -10.75
C THR A 442 -1.14 -22.11 -11.82
N TRP A 443 -1.52 -22.61 -13.00
CA TRP A 443 -2.17 -21.78 -14.03
C TRP A 443 -3.52 -21.23 -13.59
N LEU A 444 -4.29 -21.99 -12.80
CA LEU A 444 -5.55 -21.51 -12.23
C LEU A 444 -5.33 -20.35 -11.24
N ARG A 445 -4.27 -20.39 -10.42
CA ARG A 445 -3.91 -19.25 -9.57
C ARG A 445 -3.41 -18.07 -10.39
N ALA A 446 -2.66 -18.30 -11.46
CA ALA A 446 -2.21 -17.25 -12.37
C ALA A 446 -3.38 -16.53 -13.05
N LYS A 447 -4.40 -17.29 -13.48
CA LYS A 447 -5.68 -16.75 -13.95
C LYS A 447 -6.36 -15.88 -12.89
N ALA A 448 -6.42 -16.34 -11.64
CA ALA A 448 -6.99 -15.53 -10.56
C ALA A 448 -6.20 -14.22 -10.34
N TRP A 449 -4.87 -14.26 -10.33
CA TRP A 449 -4.05 -13.04 -10.27
C TRP A 449 -4.35 -12.07 -11.42
N ALA A 450 -4.51 -12.59 -12.64
CA ALA A 450 -4.87 -11.78 -13.81
C ALA A 450 -6.28 -11.18 -13.69
N LEU A 451 -7.26 -11.97 -13.23
CA LEU A 451 -8.63 -11.53 -12.95
C LEU A 451 -8.66 -10.40 -11.93
N TRP A 452 -7.97 -10.55 -10.79
CA TRP A 452 -7.92 -9.52 -9.76
C TRP A 452 -7.26 -8.25 -10.29
N LYS A 453 -6.12 -8.36 -10.98
CA LYS A 453 -5.42 -7.18 -11.52
C LYS A 453 -6.28 -6.42 -12.53
N ALA A 454 -6.88 -7.13 -13.49
CA ALA A 454 -7.72 -6.52 -14.51
C ALA A 454 -9.02 -5.95 -13.92
N SER A 455 -9.61 -6.61 -12.92
CA SER A 455 -10.81 -6.10 -12.24
C SER A 455 -10.48 -4.84 -11.44
N PHE A 456 -9.37 -4.83 -10.69
CA PHE A 456 -8.88 -3.65 -9.98
C PHE A 456 -8.67 -2.47 -10.94
N GLU A 457 -7.93 -2.67 -12.03
CA GLU A 457 -7.69 -1.62 -13.03
C GLU A 457 -9.00 -1.14 -13.66
N LEU A 458 -9.92 -2.06 -13.98
CA LEU A 458 -11.21 -1.70 -14.56
C LEU A 458 -12.08 -0.90 -13.60
N CYS A 459 -12.10 -1.19 -12.28
CA CYS A 459 -12.79 -0.39 -11.27
C CYS A 459 -12.32 1.07 -11.28
N GLN A 460 -11.01 1.31 -11.40
CA GLN A 460 -10.43 2.66 -11.41
C GLN A 460 -10.77 3.50 -12.65
N ILE A 461 -11.16 2.86 -13.76
CA ILE A 461 -11.48 3.57 -15.00
C ILE A 461 -12.91 4.12 -14.94
N THR A 462 -13.09 5.43 -15.05
CA THR A 462 -14.42 6.06 -15.00
C THR A 462 -15.29 5.69 -16.19
N ASP A 463 -14.77 5.80 -17.42
CA ASP A 463 -15.48 5.42 -18.64
C ASP A 463 -15.23 3.94 -18.96
N LYS A 464 -16.18 3.07 -18.60
CA LYS A 464 -16.07 1.63 -18.87
C LYS A 464 -16.08 1.28 -20.37
N ASN A 465 -16.21 2.24 -21.29
CA ASN A 465 -16.11 2.03 -22.73
C ASN A 465 -14.83 2.59 -23.35
N SER A 466 -13.93 3.16 -22.54
CA SER A 466 -12.64 3.65 -23.02
C SER A 466 -11.77 2.51 -23.59
N PRO A 467 -10.79 2.80 -24.46
CA PRO A 467 -9.85 1.80 -24.95
C PRO A 467 -9.17 1.00 -23.83
N GLU A 468 -8.80 1.67 -22.73
CA GLU A 468 -8.18 1.06 -21.55
C GLU A 468 -9.16 0.10 -20.86
N ALA A 469 -10.42 0.48 -20.69
CA ALA A 469 -11.44 -0.38 -20.11
C ALA A 469 -11.69 -1.62 -20.97
N LEU A 470 -11.70 -1.47 -22.30
CA LEU A 470 -11.89 -2.59 -23.23
C LEU A 470 -10.74 -3.59 -23.17
N ILE A 471 -9.51 -3.15 -22.91
CA ILE A 471 -8.36 -4.04 -22.70
C ILE A 471 -8.57 -4.90 -21.45
N GLN A 472 -9.01 -4.29 -20.34
CA GLN A 472 -9.27 -5.03 -19.10
C GLN A 472 -10.43 -6.01 -19.25
N LYS A 473 -11.53 -5.61 -19.89
CA LYS A 473 -12.67 -6.51 -20.15
C LYS A 473 -12.26 -7.72 -20.98
N ARG A 474 -11.50 -7.52 -22.06
CA ARG A 474 -10.99 -8.62 -22.88
C ARG A 474 -10.07 -9.55 -22.09
N THR A 475 -9.24 -8.99 -21.22
CA THR A 475 -8.36 -9.78 -20.34
C THR A 475 -9.19 -10.65 -19.40
N ILE A 476 -10.25 -10.09 -18.80
CA ILE A 476 -11.17 -10.82 -17.92
C ILE A 476 -11.91 -11.92 -18.69
N GLU A 477 -12.45 -11.61 -19.88
CA GLU A 477 -13.12 -12.58 -20.75
C GLU A 477 -12.18 -13.74 -21.16
N ASP A 478 -10.96 -13.43 -21.60
CA ASP A 478 -9.92 -14.40 -21.95
C ASP A 478 -9.54 -15.27 -20.75
N VAL A 479 -9.47 -14.71 -19.54
CA VAL A 479 -9.16 -15.48 -18.32
C VAL A 479 -10.27 -16.47 -17.99
N ILE A 480 -11.52 -16.04 -18.10
CA ILE A 480 -12.70 -16.84 -17.75
C ILE A 480 -12.94 -17.96 -18.79
N TYR A 481 -12.86 -17.64 -20.08
CA TYR A 481 -13.32 -18.53 -21.16
C TYR A 481 -12.22 -19.06 -22.09
N GLY A 482 -11.03 -18.43 -22.12
CA GLY A 482 -9.88 -18.88 -22.90
C GLY A 482 -9.02 -19.88 -22.15
#